data_AF-A0A382JYL3-F1
#
_entry.id   AF-A0A382JYL3-F1
#
_cell.length_a   1.000
_cell.length_b   1.000
_cell.length_c   1.000
_cell.angle_alpha   90.00
_cell.angle_beta   90.00
_cell.angle_gamma   90.00
#
_symmetry.space_group_name_H-M   'P 1'
#
loop_
_entity.id
_entity.type
_entity.pdbx_description
1 polymer ?
#
loop_
_entity_poly.entity_id
_entity_poly.type
_entity_poly.pdbx_seq_one_letter_code
_entity_poly.pdbx_strand_id
1 'polypeptide(L)'
;MSMKRTTEQVQKRLKIANCLLIFALLVVFVPPVMKVWEDDSSIPPQYGKMEYVAKETDEFLPIIFIMAILINSSVLLCKEVKEIQMRINVLPPKTEID
;
A
#
# COMPACT_ATOMS: atom_id res chain seq x y z
N MET A 1 15.89 -9.65 -22.81
CA MET A 1 16.00 -9.05 -21.46
C MET A 1 16.15 -10.20 -20.47
N SER A 2 17.17 -10.22 -19.59
CA SER A 2 17.37 -11.36 -18.66
C SER A 2 16.21 -11.45 -17.66
N MET A 3 15.71 -12.67 -17.44
CA MET A 3 14.60 -12.96 -16.53
C MET A 3 14.84 -12.43 -15.11
N LYS A 4 16.11 -12.40 -14.68
CA LYS A 4 16.57 -11.80 -13.42
C LYS A 4 16.36 -10.28 -13.36
N ARG A 5 16.66 -9.57 -14.46
CA ARG A 5 16.47 -8.11 -14.55
C ARG A 5 14.99 -7.75 -14.55
N THR A 6 14.15 -8.57 -15.18
CA THR A 6 12.70 -8.39 -15.21
C THR A 6 12.09 -8.55 -13.82
N THR A 7 12.46 -9.58 -13.07
CA THR A 7 11.93 -9.82 -11.72
C THR A 7 12.38 -8.74 -10.72
N GLU A 8 13.63 -8.27 -10.79
CA GLU A 8 14.12 -7.13 -10.00
C GLU A 8 13.31 -5.86 -10.25
N GLN A 9 13.04 -5.56 -11.53
CA GLN A 9 12.28 -4.38 -11.92
C GLN A 9 10.82 -4.48 -11.44
N VAL A 10 10.19 -5.65 -11.53
CA VAL A 10 8.84 -5.92 -11.01
C VAL A 10 8.81 -5.74 -9.49
N GLN A 11 9.79 -6.27 -8.76
CA GLN A 11 9.86 -6.12 -7.31
C GLN A 11 10.01 -4.65 -6.90
N LYS A 12 10.84 -3.87 -7.60
CA LYS A 12 11.02 -2.44 -7.33
C LYS A 12 9.71 -1.67 -7.58
N ARG A 13 9.00 -1.97 -8.67
CA ARG A 13 7.71 -1.35 -8.98
C ARG A 13 6.62 -1.69 -7.96
N LEU A 14 6.54 -2.95 -7.52
CA LEU A 14 5.61 -3.39 -6.47
C LEU A 14 5.86 -2.66 -5.14
N LYS A 15 7.12 -2.47 -4.75
CA LYS A 15 7.45 -1.68 -3.55
C LYS A 15 7.00 -0.23 -3.67
N ILE A 16 7.22 0.39 -4.82
CA ILE A 16 6.76 1.77 -5.07
C ILE A 16 5.23 1.84 -5.01
N ALA A 17 4.52 0.91 -5.65
CA ALA A 17 3.06 0.84 -5.61
C ALA A 17 2.53 0.71 -4.17
N ASN A 18 3.14 -0.14 -3.34
CA ASN A 18 2.80 -0.27 -1.93
C ASN A 18 3.00 1.04 -1.14
N CYS A 19 4.12 1.73 -1.35
CA CYS A 19 4.35 3.03 -0.72
C CYS A 19 3.28 4.06 -1.13
N LEU A 20 2.90 4.08 -2.41
CA LEU A 20 1.86 4.98 -2.91
C LEU A 20 0.48 4.66 -2.31
N LEU A 21 0.13 3.37 -2.15
CA LEU A 21 -1.12 2.95 -1.52
C LEU A 21 -1.17 3.35 -0.04
N ILE A 22 -0.07 3.20 0.70
CA ILE A 22 0.02 3.65 2.09
C ILE A 22 -0.11 5.18 2.17
N PHE A 23 0.54 5.90 1.26
CA PHE A 23 0.42 7.36 1.21
C PHE A 23 -1.01 7.79 0.91
N ALA A 24 -1.71 7.11 0.00
CA ALA A 24 -3.12 7.37 -0.30
C ALA A 24 -4.02 7.16 0.94
N LEU A 25 -3.78 6.10 1.72
CA LEU A 25 -4.48 5.89 3.01
C LEU A 25 -4.26 7.04 3.98
N LEU A 26 -3.02 7.52 4.10
CA LEU A 26 -2.70 8.67 4.97
C LEU A 26 -3.44 9.94 4.52
N VAL A 27 -3.50 10.21 3.22
CA VAL A 27 -4.23 11.38 2.68
C VAL A 27 -5.72 11.33 3.02
N VAL A 28 -6.31 10.14 3.13
CA VAL A 28 -7.72 9.96 3.52
C VAL A 28 -7.92 10.14 5.03
N PHE A 29 -7.04 9.55 5.85
CA PHE A 29 -7.22 9.51 7.31
C PHE A 29 -6.71 10.73 8.06
N VAL A 30 -5.63 11.36 7.57
CA VAL A 30 -4.96 12.46 8.26
C VAL A 30 -5.83 13.72 8.35
N PRO A 31 -6.54 14.17 7.31
CA PRO A 31 -7.33 15.41 7.40
C PRO A 31 -8.44 15.39 8.46
N PRO A 32 -9.29 14.34 8.57
CA PRO A 32 -10.29 14.25 9.64
C PRO A 32 -9.66 14.28 11.04
N VAL A 33 -8.53 13.59 11.21
CA VAL A 33 -7.81 13.55 12.48
C VAL A 33 -7.20 14.91 12.81
N MET A 34 -6.54 15.56 11.85
CA MET A 34 -5.91 16.87 12.06
C MET A 34 -6.94 17.92 12.48
N LYS A 35 -8.13 17.95 11.86
CA LYS A 35 -9.22 18.85 12.26
C LYS A 35 -9.60 18.73 13.73
N VAL A 36 -9.55 17.54 14.31
CA VAL A 36 -9.86 17.33 15.74
C VAL A 36 -8.81 17.91 16.69
N TRP A 37 -7.57 18.05 16.22
CA TRP A 37 -6.45 18.65 16.96
C TRP A 37 -6.33 20.16 16.74
N GLU A 38 -7.08 20.73 15.79
CA GLU A 38 -7.26 22.18 15.64
C GLU A 38 -8.20 22.75 16.73
N ASP A 39 -8.41 24.07 16.72
CA ASP A 39 -9.32 24.76 17.64
C ASP A 39 -10.72 24.14 17.63
N ASP A 40 -11.42 24.13 18.77
CA ASP A 40 -12.74 23.49 18.92
C ASP A 40 -13.81 24.02 17.93
N SER A 41 -13.57 25.15 17.26
CA SER A 41 -14.41 25.68 16.18
C SER A 41 -14.21 25.03 14.81
N SER A 42 -13.20 24.16 14.65
CA SER A 42 -12.86 23.48 13.38
C SER A 42 -13.84 22.37 13.02
N ILE A 43 -14.58 21.85 14.01
CA ILE A 43 -15.59 20.81 13.86
C ILE A 43 -17.00 21.37 14.13
N PRO A 44 -18.05 20.84 13.48
CA PRO A 44 -19.41 21.28 13.75
C PRO A 44 -19.78 21.01 15.23
N PRO A 45 -20.44 21.96 15.91
CA PRO A 45 -20.70 21.88 17.35
C PRO A 45 -21.64 20.74 17.77
N GLN A 46 -22.33 20.16 16.79
CA GLN A 46 -23.24 19.02 16.95
C GLN A 46 -22.53 17.67 17.05
N TYR A 47 -21.20 17.62 16.85
CA TYR A 47 -20.41 16.40 16.93
C TYR A 47 -19.33 16.50 18.01
N GLY A 48 -19.14 15.42 18.76
CA GLY A 48 -17.91 15.25 19.54
C GLY A 48 -16.70 15.03 18.63
N LYS A 49 -15.50 15.32 19.10
CA LYS A 49 -14.23 15.11 18.36
C LYS A 49 -14.11 13.73 17.72
N MET A 50 -14.33 12.67 18.51
CA MET A 50 -14.24 11.29 18.02
C MET A 50 -15.40 10.91 17.09
N GLU A 51 -16.58 11.48 17.31
CA GLU A 51 -17.77 11.25 16.50
C GLU A 51 -17.61 11.87 15.09
N TYR A 52 -17.02 13.07 15.03
CA TYR A 52 -16.65 13.71 13.77
C TYR A 52 -15.68 12.84 12.97
N VAL A 53 -14.61 12.35 13.61
CA VAL A 53 -13.64 11.46 12.94
C VAL A 53 -14.30 10.18 12.46
N ALA A 54 -15.14 9.55 13.28
CA ALA A 54 -15.84 8.33 12.89
C ALA A 54 -16.73 8.58 11.67
N LYS A 55 -17.51 9.66 11.66
CA LYS A 55 -18.41 10.01 10.56
C LYS A 55 -17.64 10.27 9.25
N GLU A 56 -16.61 11.12 9.30
CA GLU A 56 -15.81 11.42 8.11
C GLU A 56 -15.07 10.17 7.61
N THR A 57 -14.60 9.31 8.53
CA THR A 57 -13.94 8.04 8.17
C THR A 57 -14.92 7.03 7.56
N ASP A 58 -16.17 7.00 8.03
CA ASP A 58 -17.20 6.08 7.54
C ASP A 58 -17.51 6.31 6.05
N GLU A 59 -17.50 7.56 5.59
CA GLU A 59 -17.65 7.91 4.17
C GLU A 59 -16.53 7.30 3.31
N PHE A 60 -15.32 7.16 3.86
CA PHE A 60 -14.18 6.57 3.18
C PHE A 60 -13.99 5.08 3.44
N LEU A 61 -14.81 4.46 4.29
CA LEU A 61 -14.68 3.06 4.71
C LEU A 61 -14.60 2.08 3.51
N PRO A 62 -15.41 2.24 2.44
CA PRO A 62 -15.31 1.38 1.26
C PRO A 62 -13.96 1.50 0.55
N ILE A 63 -13.41 2.72 0.46
CA ILE A 63 -12.12 2.97 -0.20
C ILE A 63 -10.98 2.43 0.67
N ILE A 64 -11.04 2.62 1.98
CA ILE A 64 -10.09 2.06 2.95
C ILE A 64 -10.06 0.52 2.83
N PHE A 65 -11.23 -0.11 2.72
CA PHE A 65 -11.34 -1.56 2.54
C PHE A 65 -10.69 -2.04 1.24
N ILE A 66 -10.96 -1.37 0.11
CA ILE A 66 -10.30 -1.68 -1.18
C ILE A 66 -8.79 -1.49 -1.09
N MET A 67 -8.32 -0.39 -0.49
CA MET A 67 -6.90 -0.12 -0.31
C MET A 67 -6.22 -1.20 0.55
N ALA A 68 -6.87 -1.67 1.62
CA ALA A 68 -6.36 -2.76 2.45
C ALA A 68 -6.22 -4.06 1.66
N ILE A 69 -7.17 -4.40 0.79
CA ILE A 69 -7.07 -5.57 -0.10
C ILE A 69 -5.89 -5.40 -1.07
N LEU A 70 -5.75 -4.23 -1.68
CA LEU A 70 -4.68 -3.95 -2.65
C LEU A 70 -3.29 -4.03 -2.01
N ILE A 71 -3.13 -3.49 -0.79
CA ILE A 71 -1.88 -3.58 -0.03
C ILE A 71 -1.57 -5.04 0.31
N ASN A 72 -2.52 -5.80 0.84
CA ASN A 72 -2.31 -7.21 1.18
C ASN A 72 -1.95 -8.05 -0.06
N SER A 73 -2.66 -7.84 -1.16
CA SER A 73 -2.41 -8.54 -2.43
C SER A 73 -1.03 -8.21 -2.99
N SER A 74 -0.64 -6.94 -2.93
CA SER A 74 0.68 -6.48 -3.38
C SER A 74 1.81 -7.00 -2.49
N VAL A 75 1.60 -7.11 -1.18
CA VAL A 75 2.56 -7.76 -0.26
C VAL A 75 2.73 -9.24 -0.60
N LEU A 76 1.64 -9.95 -0.90
CA LEU A 76 1.67 -11.36 -1.30
C LEU A 76 2.46 -11.53 -2.62
N LEU A 77 2.11 -10.75 -3.64
CA LEU A 77 2.81 -10.72 -4.93
C LEU A 77 4.30 -10.42 -4.76
N CYS A 78 4.67 -9.52 -3.85
CA CYS A 78 6.07 -9.20 -3.58
C CYS A 78 6.83 -10.38 -2.95
N LYS A 79 6.16 -11.21 -2.12
CA LYS A 79 6.73 -12.46 -1.59
C LYS A 79 6.92 -13.50 -2.70
N GLU A 80 5.91 -13.71 -3.53
CA GLU A 80 5.97 -14.66 -4.65
C GLU A 80 7.07 -14.30 -5.65
N VAL A 81 7.18 -13.02 -6.04
CA VAL A 81 8.24 -12.55 -6.94
C VAL A 81 9.63 -12.76 -6.31
N LYS A 82 9.77 -12.53 -5.00
CA LYS A 82 11.03 -12.76 -4.28
C LYS A 82 11.41 -14.25 -4.30
N GLU A 83 10.44 -15.15 -4.13
CA GLU A 83 10.65 -16.59 -4.20
C GLU A 83 11.08 -17.04 -5.60
N ILE A 84 10.39 -16.55 -6.64
CA ILE A 84 10.76 -16.81 -8.04
C ILE A 84 12.19 -16.33 -8.31
N GLN A 85 12.56 -15.15 -7.81
CA GLN A 85 13.89 -14.60 -7.98
C GLN A 85 14.96 -15.42 -7.26
N MET A 86 14.68 -15.94 -6.06
CA MET A 86 15.59 -16.88 -5.39
C MET A 86 15.78 -18.15 -6.21
N ARG A 87 14.70 -18.74 -6.74
CA ARG A 87 14.78 -19.94 -7.58
C ARG A 87 15.62 -19.69 -8.85
N ILE A 88 15.44 -18.54 -9.51
CA ILE A 88 16.25 -18.15 -10.68
C ILE A 88 17.73 -17.99 -10.33
N ASN A 89 18.05 -17.44 -9.15
CA ASN A 89 19.44 -17.26 -8.71
C ASN A 89 20.13 -18.57 -8.29
N VAL A 90 19.36 -19.60 -7.90
CA VAL A 90 19.88 -20.93 -7.50
C VAL A 90 20.03 -21.88 -8.70
N LEU A 91 19.28 -21.66 -9.79
CA LEU A 91 19.45 -22.42 -11.03
C LEU A 91 20.84 -22.15 -11.62
N PRO A 92 21.67 -23.19 -11.87
CA PRO A 92 22.95 -23.02 -12.52
C PRO A 92 22.72 -22.38 -13.90
N PRO A 93 23.66 -21.55 -14.40
CA PRO A 93 23.57 -21.03 -15.75
C PRO A 93 23.35 -22.22 -16.68
N LYS A 94 22.35 -22.14 -17.57
CA LYS A 94 22.30 -23.04 -18.72
C LYS A 94 23.62 -22.82 -19.45
N THR A 95 24.60 -23.69 -19.22
CA THR A 95 25.69 -23.90 -20.15
C THR A 95 25.01 -24.22 -21.47
N GLU A 96 25.17 -23.31 -22.43
CA GLU A 96 25.12 -23.67 -23.84
C GLU A 96 25.98 -24.94 -23.97
N ILE A 97 25.31 -26.06 -24.22
CA ILE A 97 25.98 -27.25 -24.70
C ILE A 97 25.92 -27.11 -26.22
N ASP A 98 27.12 -27.07 -26.81
CA ASP A 98 27.43 -27.07 -28.25
C ASP A 98 26.51 -27.97 -29.10
#